data_AF-A0A950G058-F1
#
_entry.id   AF-A0A950G058-F1
#
_cell.length_a   1.000
_cell.length_b   1.000
_cell.length_c   1.000
_cell.angle_alpha   90.00
_cell.angle_beta   90.00
_cell.angle_gamma   90.00
#
_symmetry.space_group_name_H-M   'P 1'
#
loop_
_entity.id
_entity.type
_entity.pdbx_description
1 polymer ?
#
loop_
_entity_poly.entity_id
_entity_poly.type
_entity_poly.pdbx_seq_one_letter_code
_entity_poly.pdbx_strand_id
1 'polypeptide(L)'
;MYLSSLPSSLGADAAKVANIDSALQRLVEYAQNLPQQSGLLPATQSKVLSSVTLPDGIRLKTLARFDDQGRVLVHLHLDGNQPMAAMERVLASLHAKAVGELLNYRHGIVAAYLPVEQIATLAGTAGISHLTAEHPPKAWVGKVTSQGTVVLRTDQVNQQLGLKGEGITVGVLSDSFNTAYLNTQNPPATTAQQDVATGDLPKYVAVLEDYT
;
A
#
# COMPACT_ATOMS: atom_id res chain seq x y z
N MET A 1 34.57 28.01 41.75
CA MET A 1 33.22 28.01 41.15
C MET A 1 33.42 27.73 39.66
N TYR A 2 33.37 26.46 39.25
CA TYR A 2 33.60 26.06 37.86
C TYR A 2 32.26 26.02 37.13
N LEU A 3 32.07 26.93 36.18
CA LEU A 3 30.94 26.90 35.25
C LEU A 3 31.35 26.03 34.06
N SER A 4 30.93 24.77 34.07
CA SER A 4 31.01 23.88 32.91
C SER A 4 29.93 24.27 31.90
N SER A 5 30.36 24.81 30.77
CA SER A 5 29.50 25.03 29.59
C SER A 5 29.06 23.69 29.01
N LEU A 6 27.75 23.44 29.00
CA LEU A 6 27.14 22.34 28.24
C LEU A 6 27.24 22.65 26.74
N PRO A 7 27.70 21.73 25.89
CA PRO A 7 27.57 21.91 24.45
C PRO A 7 26.11 21.76 24.04
N SER A 8 25.55 22.83 23.50
CA SER A 8 24.28 22.82 22.76
C SER A 8 24.47 22.02 21.47
N SER A 9 24.08 20.75 21.44
CA SER A 9 23.96 19.99 20.19
C SER A 9 22.66 20.38 19.50
N LEU A 10 22.69 21.45 18.70
CA LEU A 10 21.75 21.65 17.61
C LEU A 10 21.98 20.56 16.55
N GLY A 11 20.94 19.81 16.21
CA GLY A 11 20.89 18.93 15.04
C GLY A 11 21.59 17.59 15.21
N ALA A 12 21.01 16.68 16.01
CA ALA A 12 21.24 15.27 15.75
C ALA A 12 20.46 14.93 14.47
N ASP A 13 21.18 14.81 13.36
CA ASP A 13 20.67 14.19 12.13
C ASP A 13 20.06 12.84 12.55
N ALA A 14 18.76 12.65 12.35
CA ALA A 14 18.11 11.39 12.69
C ALA A 14 18.88 10.27 11.98
N ALA A 15 19.47 9.36 12.76
CA ALA A 15 20.37 8.35 12.21
C ALA A 15 19.64 7.62 11.07
N LYS A 16 20.18 7.72 9.85
CA LYS A 16 19.62 7.06 8.68
C LYS A 16 19.51 5.58 8.98
N VAL A 17 18.27 5.08 9.00
CA VAL A 17 18.04 3.66 9.29
C VAL A 17 18.46 2.90 8.04
N ALA A 18 19.45 2.01 8.20
CA ALA A 18 19.82 1.12 7.11
C ALA A 18 18.63 0.23 6.75
N ASN A 19 18.50 -0.14 5.48
CA ASN A 19 17.51 -1.11 4.99
C ASN A 19 16.03 -0.65 4.99
N ILE A 20 15.76 0.66 5.04
CA ILE A 20 14.42 1.21 4.75
C ILE A 20 14.45 2.12 3.52
N ASP A 21 13.33 2.22 2.83
CA ASP A 21 13.19 3.14 1.69
C ASP A 21 13.11 4.62 2.12
N SER A 22 13.12 5.51 1.12
CA SER A 22 13.10 6.96 1.36
C SER A 22 11.77 7.46 1.93
N ALA A 23 10.66 6.77 1.70
CA ALA A 23 9.34 7.15 2.21
C ALA A 23 9.25 6.85 3.71
N LEU A 24 9.65 5.64 4.12
CA LEU A 24 9.76 5.24 5.52
C LEU A 24 10.79 6.08 6.27
N GLN A 25 11.94 6.36 5.65
CA GLN A 25 12.97 7.23 6.23
C GLN A 25 12.40 8.60 6.59
N ARG A 26 11.64 9.23 5.68
CA ARG A 26 10.97 10.52 5.94
C ARG A 26 9.89 10.41 7.01
N LEU A 27 9.14 9.30 7.05
CA LEU A 27 8.12 9.07 8.07
C LEU A 27 8.73 8.95 9.47
N VAL A 28 9.83 8.21 9.60
CA VAL A 28 10.58 8.06 10.85
C VAL A 28 11.17 9.41 11.29
N GLU A 29 11.83 10.13 10.39
CA GLU A 29 12.37 11.47 10.66
C GLU A 29 11.28 12.42 11.16
N TYR A 30 10.12 12.43 10.53
CA TYR A 30 9.03 13.30 10.93
C TYR A 30 8.42 12.88 12.28
N ALA A 31 8.20 11.58 12.50
CA ALA A 31 7.70 11.04 13.76
C ALA A 31 8.62 11.36 14.95
N GLN A 32 9.93 11.33 14.76
CA GLN A 32 10.91 11.68 15.80
C GLN A 32 10.93 13.17 16.14
N ASN A 33 10.56 14.04 15.19
CA ASN A 33 10.56 15.50 15.36
C ASN A 33 9.22 16.06 15.88
N LEU A 34 8.12 15.30 15.77
CA LEU A 34 6.78 15.66 16.30
C LEU A 34 6.74 16.00 17.81
N PRO A 35 7.40 15.24 18.72
CA PRO A 35 7.38 15.52 20.15
C PRO A 35 7.92 16.91 20.52
N GLN A 36 8.92 17.40 19.78
CA GLN A 36 9.50 18.72 20.01
C GLN A 36 8.56 19.87 19.59
N GLN A 37 7.56 19.59 18.76
CA GLN A 37 6.65 20.60 18.22
C GLN A 37 5.26 20.61 18.88
N SER A 38 4.84 19.55 19.58
CA SER A 38 3.42 19.43 19.98
C SER A 38 3.14 18.92 21.40
N GLY A 39 4.11 18.39 22.15
CA GLY A 39 3.87 17.93 23.54
C GLY A 39 2.82 16.82 23.69
N LEU A 40 2.52 16.05 22.62
CA LEU A 40 1.49 15.00 22.59
C LEU A 40 2.08 13.59 22.77
N LEU A 41 1.32 12.71 23.44
CA LEU A 41 1.66 11.31 23.72
C LEU A 41 1.77 10.43 22.45
N PRO A 42 2.54 9.31 22.47
CA PRO A 42 2.87 8.47 21.30
C PRO A 42 1.67 7.91 20.53
N ALA A 43 0.64 7.40 21.22
CA ALA A 43 -0.52 6.76 20.56
C ALA A 43 -1.39 7.74 19.75
N THR A 44 -1.31 9.05 20.05
CA THR A 44 -1.98 10.11 19.27
C THR A 44 -1.17 10.54 18.04
N GLN A 45 0.10 10.14 17.91
CA GLN A 45 0.99 10.58 16.84
C GLN A 45 0.67 9.92 15.50
N SER A 46 0.33 8.63 15.50
CA SER A 46 -0.01 7.85 14.29
C SER A 46 -1.20 8.41 13.50
N LYS A 47 -2.23 8.94 14.17
CA LYS A 47 -3.39 9.56 13.53
C LYS A 47 -3.12 11.00 13.07
N VAL A 48 -2.17 11.69 13.71
CA VAL A 48 -1.74 13.04 13.29
C VAL A 48 -0.89 12.94 12.03
N LEU A 49 -0.01 11.94 11.95
CA LEU A 49 0.89 11.70 10.81
C LEU A 49 0.15 11.63 9.46
N SER A 50 -0.99 10.95 9.36
CA SER A 50 -1.74 10.86 8.10
C SER A 50 -2.33 12.21 7.61
N SER A 51 -2.44 13.21 8.48
CA SER A 51 -2.96 14.56 8.17
C SER A 51 -1.87 15.61 7.92
N VAL A 52 -0.61 15.27 8.18
CA VAL A 52 0.53 16.19 8.11
C VAL A 52 0.93 16.50 6.67
N THR A 53 1.26 17.77 6.45
CA THR A 53 2.00 18.24 5.28
C THR A 53 3.44 18.54 5.70
N LEU A 54 4.39 17.92 5.02
CA LEU A 54 5.83 18.15 5.21
C LEU A 54 6.22 19.57 4.73
N PRO A 55 7.38 20.10 5.18
CA PRO A 55 7.86 21.42 4.76
C PRO A 55 8.05 21.59 3.25
N ASP A 56 8.25 20.50 2.51
CA ASP A 56 8.35 20.45 1.05
C ASP A 56 6.99 20.42 0.34
N GLY A 57 5.88 20.56 1.09
CA GLY A 57 4.51 20.53 0.57
C GLY A 57 3.96 19.12 0.33
N ILE A 58 4.73 18.06 0.61
CA ILE A 58 4.29 16.67 0.43
C ILE A 58 3.39 16.27 1.60
N ARG A 59 2.24 15.67 1.29
CA ARG A 59 1.34 15.13 2.31
C ARG A 59 1.80 13.72 2.69
N LEU A 60 1.94 13.41 3.97
CA LEU A 60 2.40 12.08 4.41
C LEU A 60 1.52 10.94 3.89
N LYS A 61 0.20 11.17 3.78
CA LYS A 61 -0.75 10.23 3.16
C LYS A 61 -0.47 9.88 1.69
N THR A 62 0.41 10.61 1.01
CA THR A 62 0.84 10.31 -0.36
C THR A 62 2.13 9.49 -0.39
N LEU A 63 2.88 9.48 0.71
CA LEU A 63 4.11 8.71 0.86
C LEU A 63 3.86 7.28 1.29
N ALA A 64 2.81 7.02 2.07
CA ALA A 64 2.44 5.67 2.45
C ALA A 64 0.94 5.55 2.73
N ARG A 65 0.44 4.31 2.68
CA ARG A 65 -0.91 3.95 3.13
C ARG A 65 -0.94 3.77 4.64
N PHE A 66 -2.03 4.24 5.26
CA PHE A 66 -2.26 4.15 6.70
C PHE A 66 -3.59 3.46 6.98
N ASP A 67 -3.67 2.73 8.09
CA ASP A 67 -4.94 2.22 8.62
C ASP A 67 -5.63 3.23 9.57
N ASP A 68 -6.81 2.87 10.06
CA ASP A 68 -7.59 3.68 11.00
C ASP A 68 -6.90 3.90 12.36
N GLN A 69 -5.90 3.06 12.68
CA GLN A 69 -5.07 3.17 13.88
C GLN A 69 -3.82 4.05 13.62
N GLY A 70 -3.64 4.55 12.40
CA GLY A 70 -2.50 5.35 11.98
C GLY A 70 -1.21 4.55 11.77
N ARG A 71 -1.28 3.21 11.70
CA ARG A 71 -0.16 2.37 11.33
C ARG A 71 0.09 2.47 9.84
N VAL A 72 1.35 2.40 9.43
CA VAL A 72 1.76 2.44 8.03
C VAL A 72 1.80 1.05 7.45
N LEU A 73 1.30 0.87 6.23
CA LEU A 73 1.45 -0.37 5.50
C LEU A 73 2.88 -0.48 4.94
N VAL A 74 3.57 -1.53 5.36
CA VAL A 74 4.97 -1.79 5.03
C VAL A 74 5.09 -3.18 4.42
N HIS A 75 5.87 -3.31 3.35
CA HIS A 75 6.32 -4.60 2.85
C HIS A 75 7.68 -4.95 3.46
N LEU A 76 7.71 -6.06 4.18
CA LEU A 76 8.89 -6.67 4.74
C LEU A 76 9.46 -7.63 3.71
N HIS A 77 10.63 -7.32 3.16
CA HIS A 77 11.39 -8.26 2.36
C HIS A 77 12.27 -9.11 3.28
N LEU A 78 12.02 -10.42 3.30
CA LEU A 78 12.76 -11.35 4.16
C LEU A 78 14.12 -11.70 3.53
N ASP A 79 15.09 -12.07 4.37
CA ASP A 79 16.42 -12.52 3.93
C ASP A 79 16.52 -14.06 3.82
N GLY A 80 15.52 -14.79 4.31
CA GLY A 80 15.46 -16.26 4.31
C GLY A 80 16.21 -16.95 5.46
N ASN A 81 16.85 -16.20 6.35
CA ASN A 81 17.64 -16.73 7.47
C ASN A 81 16.82 -17.00 8.74
N GLN A 82 15.56 -16.56 8.77
CA GLN A 82 14.65 -16.77 9.89
C GLN A 82 13.36 -17.48 9.42
N PRO A 83 12.81 -18.42 10.21
CA PRO A 83 11.54 -19.05 9.88
C PRO A 83 10.38 -18.08 10.06
N MET A 84 9.31 -18.24 9.27
CA MET A 84 8.15 -17.33 9.33
C MET A 84 7.53 -17.23 10.73
N ALA A 85 7.44 -18.36 11.45
CA ALA A 85 6.93 -18.36 12.82
C ALA A 85 7.76 -17.50 13.79
N ALA A 86 9.06 -17.29 13.54
CA ALA A 86 9.85 -16.32 14.31
C ALA A 86 9.48 -14.89 13.93
N MET A 87 9.29 -14.62 12.64
CA MET A 87 8.87 -13.31 12.14
C MET A 87 7.49 -12.90 12.65
N GLU A 88 6.52 -13.81 12.68
CA GLU A 88 5.19 -13.57 13.25
C GLU A 88 5.25 -13.14 14.72
N ARG A 89 6.14 -13.75 15.52
CA ARG A 89 6.34 -13.35 16.93
C ARG A 89 6.94 -11.96 17.04
N VAL A 90 7.89 -11.61 16.17
CA VAL A 90 8.46 -10.26 16.09
C VAL A 90 7.35 -9.26 15.74
N LEU A 91 6.58 -9.51 14.68
CA LEU A 91 5.48 -8.65 14.26
C LEU A 91 4.45 -8.44 15.38
N ALA A 92 4.06 -9.53 16.06
CA ALA A 92 3.15 -9.45 17.20
C ALA A 92 3.71 -8.62 18.35
N SER A 93 5.00 -8.76 18.67
CA SER A 93 5.67 -7.99 19.72
C SER A 93 5.76 -6.49 19.41
N LEU A 94 5.74 -6.12 18.13
CA LEU A 94 5.77 -4.74 17.66
C LEU A 94 4.37 -4.17 17.39
N HIS A 95 3.31 -4.87 17.81
CA HIS A 95 1.91 -4.51 17.54
C HIS A 95 1.60 -4.34 16.04
N ALA A 96 2.37 -5.03 15.19
CA ALA A 96 2.14 -5.06 13.75
C ALA A 96 0.98 -6.01 13.43
N LYS A 97 0.21 -5.67 12.39
CA LYS A 97 -0.85 -6.54 11.85
C LYS A 97 -0.44 -6.98 10.46
N ALA A 98 -0.04 -8.23 10.30
CA ALA A 98 0.15 -8.84 8.99
C ALA A 98 -1.19 -8.88 8.24
N VAL A 99 -1.17 -8.47 6.96
CA VAL A 99 -2.35 -8.46 6.09
C VAL A 99 -2.20 -9.37 4.89
N GLY A 100 -0.98 -9.67 4.46
CA GLY A 100 -0.73 -10.58 3.35
C GLY A 100 0.69 -11.12 3.34
N GLU A 101 0.86 -12.28 2.71
CA GLU A 101 2.13 -12.97 2.61
C GLU A 101 2.33 -13.52 1.21
N LEU A 102 3.54 -13.37 0.69
CA LEU A 102 3.96 -13.94 -0.58
C LEU A 102 5.27 -14.71 -0.39
N LEU A 103 5.14 -15.94 0.13
CA LEU A 103 6.28 -16.79 0.49
C LEU A 103 7.05 -17.30 -0.73
N ASN A 104 6.37 -17.45 -1.86
CA ASN A 104 6.96 -18.01 -3.08
C ASN A 104 7.77 -16.98 -3.88
N TYR A 105 7.80 -15.71 -3.46
CA TYR A 105 8.57 -14.67 -4.12
C TYR A 105 9.91 -14.47 -3.41
N ARG A 106 11.01 -14.85 -4.08
CA ARG A 106 12.38 -14.77 -3.54
C ARG A 106 12.49 -15.48 -2.19
N HIS A 107 12.72 -14.73 -1.12
CA HIS A 107 12.85 -15.24 0.25
C HIS A 107 11.60 -14.99 1.10
N GLY A 108 10.54 -14.44 0.49
CA GLY A 108 9.28 -14.08 1.13
C GLY A 108 9.09 -12.58 1.26
N ILE A 109 7.84 -12.15 1.07
CA ILE A 109 7.39 -10.79 1.39
C ILE A 109 6.21 -10.90 2.35
N VAL A 110 6.21 -10.07 3.39
CA VAL A 110 5.06 -9.91 4.30
C VAL A 110 4.59 -8.46 4.20
N ALA A 111 3.31 -8.25 3.91
CA ALA A 111 2.68 -6.95 4.04
C ALA A 111 2.09 -6.83 5.45
N ALA A 112 2.44 -5.78 6.18
CA ALA A 112 1.94 -5.55 7.53
C ALA A 112 1.73 -4.07 7.83
N TYR A 113 0.66 -3.78 8.57
CA TYR A 113 0.45 -2.48 9.19
C TYR A 113 1.32 -2.38 10.45
N LEU A 114 2.27 -1.44 10.46
CA LEU A 114 3.26 -1.23 11.53
C LEU A 114 3.15 0.19 12.11
N PRO A 115 3.21 0.37 13.44
CA PRO A 115 3.37 1.69 14.03
C PRO A 115 4.67 2.36 13.58
N VAL A 116 4.64 3.66 13.26
CA VAL A 116 5.78 4.38 12.66
C VAL A 116 7.02 4.35 13.57
N GLU A 117 6.80 4.40 14.87
CA GLU A 117 7.84 4.31 15.89
C GLU A 117 8.58 2.97 15.92
N GLN A 118 7.97 1.89 15.38
CA GLN A 118 8.57 0.56 15.33
C GLN A 118 9.31 0.25 14.03
N ILE A 119 9.24 1.14 13.02
CA ILE A 119 9.90 0.94 11.71
C ILE A 119 11.40 0.71 11.88
N ALA A 120 12.06 1.55 12.68
CA ALA A 120 13.50 1.45 12.89
C ALA A 120 13.89 0.16 13.63
N THR A 121 13.11 -0.23 14.64
CA THR A 121 13.29 -1.48 15.39
C THR A 121 13.14 -2.70 14.47
N LEU A 122 12.11 -2.70 13.64
CA LEU A 122 11.86 -3.77 12.69
C LEU A 122 12.98 -3.85 11.65
N ALA A 123 13.42 -2.74 11.07
CA ALA A 123 14.48 -2.71 10.06
C ALA A 123 15.81 -3.34 10.53
N GLY A 124 16.11 -3.25 11.84
CA GLY A 124 17.28 -3.85 12.45
C GLY A 124 17.11 -5.32 12.87
N THR A 125 15.94 -5.92 12.66
CA THR A 125 15.67 -7.29 13.09
C THR A 125 16.28 -8.31 12.13
N ALA A 126 16.95 -9.33 12.68
CA ALA A 126 17.46 -10.46 11.90
C ALA A 126 16.30 -11.14 11.15
N GLY A 127 16.52 -11.55 9.91
CA GLY A 127 15.44 -12.07 9.06
C GLY A 127 14.91 -11.06 8.04
N ILE A 128 15.23 -9.77 8.19
CA ILE A 128 14.73 -8.68 7.34
C ILE A 128 15.87 -8.16 6.48
N SER A 129 15.64 -8.23 5.17
CA SER A 129 16.53 -7.65 4.17
C SER A 129 16.25 -6.16 4.02
N HIS A 130 15.00 -5.78 3.73
CA HIS A 130 14.60 -4.39 3.51
C HIS A 130 13.12 -4.16 3.86
N LEU A 131 12.78 -2.92 4.21
CA LEU A 131 11.41 -2.45 4.38
C LEU A 131 11.06 -1.40 3.32
N THR A 132 9.88 -1.52 2.72
CA THR A 132 9.35 -0.53 1.77
C THR A 132 7.94 -0.11 2.16
N ALA A 133 7.62 1.18 1.98
CA ALA A 133 6.28 1.70 2.19
C ALA A 133 5.37 1.31 1.03
N GLU A 134 4.13 0.94 1.32
CA GLU A 134 3.11 0.83 0.28
C GLU A 134 2.60 2.23 -0.06
N HIS A 135 2.87 2.68 -1.29
CA HIS A 135 2.32 3.93 -1.80
C HIS A 135 0.84 3.77 -2.15
N PRO A 136 -0.01 4.79 -1.86
CA PRO A 136 -1.41 4.73 -2.27
C PRO A 136 -1.53 4.63 -3.80
N PRO A 137 -2.44 3.79 -4.32
CA PRO A 137 -2.65 3.68 -5.75
C PRO A 137 -3.13 5.02 -6.33
N LYS A 138 -2.56 5.42 -7.46
CA LYS A 138 -2.98 6.62 -8.19
C LYS A 138 -3.77 6.22 -9.42
N ALA A 139 -5.09 6.43 -9.35
CA ALA A 139 -5.96 6.24 -10.50
C ALA A 139 -5.75 7.37 -11.53
N TRP A 140 -5.53 7.00 -12.79
CA TRP A 140 -5.49 7.93 -13.91
C TRP A 140 -6.76 7.76 -14.73
N VAL A 141 -7.86 8.32 -14.23
CA VAL A 141 -9.15 8.25 -14.92
C VAL A 141 -9.24 9.39 -15.92
N GLY A 142 -9.13 9.06 -17.22
CA GLY A 142 -9.62 9.93 -18.28
C GLY A 142 -11.14 9.79 -18.43
N LYS A 143 -11.82 10.78 -18.99
CA LYS A 143 -13.24 10.66 -19.38
C LYS A 143 -13.33 9.76 -20.63
N VAL A 144 -13.19 8.44 -20.44
CA VAL A 144 -13.18 7.49 -21.55
C VAL A 144 -14.62 7.09 -21.89
N THR A 145 -15.19 7.69 -22.94
CA THR A 145 -16.42 7.23 -23.59
C THR A 145 -16.07 6.43 -24.85
N SER A 146 -15.18 5.44 -24.73
CA SER A 146 -14.67 4.70 -25.89
C SER A 146 -15.40 3.37 -26.08
N GLN A 147 -16.02 3.19 -27.24
CA GLN A 147 -16.57 1.93 -27.72
C GLN A 147 -15.45 1.11 -28.39
N GLY A 148 -14.54 0.57 -27.57
CA GLY A 148 -13.28 -0.06 -28.02
C GLY A 148 -13.46 -1.08 -29.15
N THR A 149 -14.56 -1.83 -29.17
CA THR A 149 -14.91 -2.78 -30.24
C THR A 149 -14.96 -2.14 -31.63
N VAL A 150 -15.58 -0.96 -31.75
CA VAL A 150 -15.74 -0.25 -33.04
C VAL A 150 -14.42 0.38 -33.48
N VAL A 151 -13.68 0.96 -32.54
CA VAL A 151 -12.40 1.63 -32.83
C VAL A 151 -11.33 0.63 -33.23
N LEU A 152 -11.27 -0.51 -32.55
CA LEU A 152 -10.30 -1.57 -32.79
C LEU A 152 -10.75 -2.58 -33.86
N ARG A 153 -12.00 -2.44 -34.36
CA ARG A 153 -12.64 -3.35 -35.34
C ARG A 153 -12.52 -4.83 -34.95
N THR A 154 -12.59 -5.11 -33.65
CA THR A 154 -12.44 -6.48 -33.13
C THR A 154 -13.61 -7.37 -33.55
N ASP A 155 -14.76 -6.78 -33.88
CA ASP A 155 -15.90 -7.45 -34.50
C ASP A 155 -15.52 -8.11 -35.84
N GLN A 156 -14.76 -7.42 -36.69
CA GLN A 156 -14.32 -7.96 -37.99
C GLN A 156 -13.37 -9.13 -37.81
N VAL A 157 -12.42 -9.02 -36.88
CA VAL A 157 -11.44 -10.08 -36.57
C VAL A 157 -12.14 -11.32 -36.02
N ASN A 158 -13.05 -11.13 -35.06
CA ASN A 158 -13.79 -12.25 -34.45
C ASN A 158 -14.69 -12.96 -35.48
N GLN A 159 -15.35 -12.22 -36.37
CA GLN A 159 -16.19 -12.79 -37.42
C GLN A 159 -15.40 -13.53 -38.51
N GLN A 160 -14.27 -12.97 -38.95
CA GLN A 160 -13.47 -13.54 -40.05
C GLN A 160 -12.64 -14.74 -39.61
N LEU A 161 -12.11 -14.71 -38.39
CA LEU A 161 -11.18 -15.73 -37.89
C LEU A 161 -11.80 -16.67 -36.84
N GLY A 162 -13.04 -16.41 -36.43
CA GLY A 162 -13.74 -17.24 -35.42
C GLY A 162 -13.10 -17.18 -34.02
N LEU A 163 -12.29 -16.15 -33.74
CA LEU A 163 -11.59 -16.01 -32.46
C LEU A 163 -12.54 -15.54 -31.37
N LYS A 164 -12.62 -16.29 -30.27
CA LYS A 164 -13.53 -16.04 -29.14
C LYS A 164 -12.85 -15.85 -27.80
N GLY A 165 -11.52 -16.02 -27.73
CA GLY A 165 -10.77 -15.98 -26.48
C GLY A 165 -11.06 -17.15 -25.52
N GLU A 166 -11.70 -18.23 -26.01
CA GLU A 166 -11.95 -19.43 -25.22
C GLU A 166 -10.64 -19.99 -24.66
N GLY A 167 -10.61 -20.26 -23.34
CA GLY A 167 -9.42 -20.75 -22.64
C GLY A 167 -8.40 -19.67 -22.25
N ILE A 168 -8.63 -18.39 -22.56
CA ILE A 168 -7.76 -17.29 -22.15
C ILE A 168 -8.27 -16.67 -20.85
N THR A 169 -7.41 -16.61 -19.83
CA THR A 169 -7.68 -15.89 -18.57
C THR A 169 -7.17 -14.46 -18.67
N VAL A 170 -8.02 -13.48 -18.37
CA VAL A 170 -7.68 -12.06 -18.33
C VAL A 170 -7.79 -11.57 -16.89
N GLY A 171 -6.69 -11.03 -16.35
CA GLY A 171 -6.67 -10.35 -15.04
C GLY A 171 -6.79 -8.84 -15.23
N VAL A 172 -7.66 -8.20 -14.46
CA VAL A 172 -7.86 -6.75 -14.48
C VAL A 172 -7.68 -6.20 -13.06
N LEU A 173 -6.76 -5.26 -12.88
CA LEU A 173 -6.60 -4.51 -11.64
C LEU A 173 -7.35 -3.18 -11.79
N SER A 174 -8.47 -3.04 -11.08
CA SER A 174 -9.31 -1.85 -11.11
C SER A 174 -10.08 -1.70 -9.81
N ASP A 175 -10.46 -0.47 -9.50
CA ASP A 175 -11.31 -0.06 -8.38
C ASP A 175 -12.81 -0.02 -8.75
N SER A 176 -13.18 -0.50 -9.95
CA SER A 176 -14.49 -0.20 -10.55
C SER A 176 -15.32 -1.40 -11.02
N PHE A 177 -14.95 -2.63 -10.66
CA PHE A 177 -15.75 -3.80 -11.05
C PHE A 177 -17.18 -3.70 -10.49
N ASN A 178 -18.17 -3.72 -11.39
CA ASN A 178 -19.60 -3.64 -11.07
C ASN A 178 -20.00 -2.41 -10.22
N THR A 179 -19.22 -1.32 -10.24
CA THR A 179 -19.52 -0.10 -9.43
C THR A 179 -20.26 0.98 -10.21
N ALA A 180 -20.48 0.81 -11.52
CA ALA A 180 -21.07 1.82 -12.39
C ALA A 180 -22.50 2.25 -11.97
N TYR A 181 -23.18 1.47 -11.13
CA TYR A 181 -24.47 1.81 -10.53
C TYR A 181 -24.38 2.82 -9.38
N LEU A 182 -23.22 2.95 -8.75
CA LEU A 182 -23.13 3.59 -7.44
C LEU A 182 -23.16 5.11 -7.50
N ASN A 183 -22.75 5.75 -8.61
CA ASN A 183 -22.66 7.21 -8.72
C ASN A 183 -22.58 7.72 -10.18
N THR A 184 -23.30 7.13 -11.13
CA THR A 184 -23.28 7.60 -12.54
C THR A 184 -24.65 8.13 -12.98
N GLN A 185 -24.65 9.21 -13.76
CA GLN A 185 -25.87 9.85 -14.26
C GLN A 185 -26.64 8.97 -15.27
N ASN A 186 -25.96 7.99 -15.88
CA ASN A 186 -26.53 6.99 -16.78
C ASN A 186 -25.84 5.65 -16.50
N PRO A 187 -26.28 4.90 -15.48
CA PRO A 187 -25.69 3.60 -15.19
C PRO A 187 -25.93 2.62 -16.35
N PRO A 188 -25.06 1.62 -16.53
CA PRO A 188 -25.30 0.56 -17.49
C PRO A 188 -26.63 -0.15 -17.21
N ALA A 189 -27.24 -0.69 -18.26
CA ALA A 189 -28.55 -1.35 -18.14
C ALA A 189 -28.48 -2.70 -17.42
N THR A 190 -27.30 -3.32 -17.35
CA THR A 190 -27.09 -4.68 -16.82
C THR A 190 -25.97 -4.77 -15.79
N THR A 191 -26.25 -5.44 -14.68
CA THR A 191 -25.26 -5.70 -13.63
C THR A 191 -24.29 -6.78 -14.07
N ALA A 192 -23.12 -6.89 -13.44
CA ALA A 192 -22.20 -7.99 -13.73
C ALA A 192 -22.85 -9.37 -13.59
N GLN A 193 -23.80 -9.54 -12.65
CA GLN A 193 -24.55 -10.80 -12.52
C GLN A 193 -25.47 -11.05 -13.72
N GLN A 194 -26.10 -10.01 -14.27
CA GLN A 194 -26.94 -10.12 -15.47
C GLN A 194 -26.08 -10.41 -16.71
N ASP A 195 -24.92 -9.78 -16.84
CA ASP A 195 -23.97 -10.04 -17.93
C ASP A 195 -23.44 -11.48 -17.89
N VAL A 196 -23.23 -12.04 -16.69
CA VAL A 196 -22.90 -13.47 -16.55
C VAL A 196 -24.06 -14.37 -17.00
N ALA A 197 -25.30 -13.97 -16.71
CA ALA A 197 -26.49 -14.76 -17.07
C ALA A 197 -26.76 -14.75 -18.58
N THR A 198 -26.46 -13.64 -19.28
CA THR A 198 -26.58 -13.51 -20.74
C THR A 198 -25.37 -14.07 -21.50
N GLY A 199 -24.24 -14.27 -20.81
CA GLY A 199 -23.00 -14.76 -21.40
C GLY A 199 -22.08 -13.66 -21.92
N ASP A 200 -22.38 -12.39 -21.61
CA ASP A 200 -21.51 -11.24 -21.88
C ASP A 200 -20.27 -11.24 -20.95
N LEU A 201 -20.41 -11.80 -19.74
CA LEU A 201 -19.31 -12.14 -18.85
C LEU A 201 -19.18 -13.66 -18.67
N PRO A 202 -17.95 -14.18 -18.46
CA PRO A 202 -17.75 -15.60 -18.16
C PRO A 202 -18.40 -15.98 -16.84
N LYS A 203 -18.89 -17.22 -16.74
CA LYS A 203 -19.53 -17.76 -15.51
C LYS A 203 -18.64 -17.73 -14.26
N TYR A 204 -17.33 -17.65 -14.46
CA TYR A 204 -16.35 -17.60 -13.39
C TYR A 204 -15.59 -16.27 -13.47
N VAL A 205 -16.06 -15.29 -12.71
CA VAL A 205 -15.30 -14.05 -12.41
C VAL A 205 -14.87 -14.12 -10.96
N ALA A 206 -13.56 -14.23 -10.72
CA ALA A 206 -12.99 -14.16 -9.38
C ALA A 206 -12.66 -12.70 -9.05
N VAL A 207 -13.42 -12.12 -8.13
CA VAL A 207 -13.14 -10.79 -7.60
C VAL A 207 -12.27 -10.95 -6.36
N LEU A 208 -11.09 -10.32 -6.38
CA LEU A 208 -10.15 -10.30 -5.27
C LEU A 208 -10.14 -8.87 -4.72
N GLU A 209 -10.45 -8.74 -3.44
CA GLU A 209 -10.42 -7.46 -2.74
C GLU A 209 -8.98 -7.10 -2.36
N ASP A 210 -8.66 -5.81 -2.40
CA ASP A 210 -7.45 -5.28 -1.79
C ASP A 210 -7.61 -5.19 -0.26
N TYR A 211 -6.51 -5.25 0.48
CA TYR A 211 -6.55 -5.15 1.94
C TYR A 211 -6.99 -3.74 2.33
N THR A 212 -8.05 -3.59 3.13
CA THR A 212 -8.51 -2.27 3.63
C THR A 212 -7.68 -1.80 4.82
#